data_AF-A4BC04-F1
#
_entry.id   AF-A4BC04-F1
#
_cell.length_a   1.000
_cell.length_b   1.000
_cell.length_c   1.000
_cell.angle_alpha   90.00
_cell.angle_beta   90.00
_cell.angle_gamma   90.00
#
_symmetry.space_group_name_H-M   'P 1'
#
loop_
_entity.id
_entity.type
_entity.pdbx_description
1 polymer ?
#
loop_
_entity_poly.entity_id
_entity_poly.type
_entity_poly.pdbx_seq_one_letter_code
_entity_poly.pdbx_strand_id
1 'polypeptide(L)'
;MAAAKKKTTAKRSPKKAATKKSPAKKTAKKTTAKKAPAKKTTAKKAAVATENKAVTSAMKAVDKAEAGLKKAEDALTKANAKKATVAKKAATSKTAAVKKQLETARNGVSKAKEAVAKAKDSVKTAKFDLKVAQIEATVEENAAKSAEKVADYASTLEAKRGDDLAKALAAFEAKWQAAREKADAKKVKAFEKKEAAKGKVFAKKVKTKISTLKKKQTAKPAAKKTTRKKAAPKKK
;
A
#
# COMPACT_ATOMS: atom_id res chain seq x y z
N MET A 1 -55.05 5.38 -0.56
CA MET A 1 -55.46 5.97 -1.85
C MET A 1 -56.32 7.20 -1.56
N ALA A 2 -55.74 8.40 -1.63
CA ALA A 2 -56.48 9.65 -1.75
C ALA A 2 -55.57 10.65 -2.46
N ALA A 3 -56.05 11.16 -3.58
CA ALA A 3 -55.35 12.03 -4.51
C ALA A 3 -55.90 13.45 -4.40
N ALA A 4 -55.05 14.46 -4.69
CA ALA A 4 -55.41 15.67 -5.47
C ALA A 4 -54.14 16.55 -5.57
N LYS A 5 -53.38 16.52 -6.68
CA LYS A 5 -53.54 17.26 -7.95
C LYS A 5 -53.48 18.81 -7.85
N LYS A 6 -52.34 19.32 -8.34
CA LYS A 6 -52.14 20.40 -9.35
C LYS A 6 -52.71 21.80 -9.08
N LYS A 7 -51.86 22.83 -9.23
CA LYS A 7 -51.73 23.62 -10.48
C LYS A 7 -50.69 24.75 -10.36
N THR A 8 -49.86 24.81 -11.40
CA THR A 8 -49.00 25.92 -11.82
C THR A 8 -49.81 27.05 -12.49
N THR A 9 -49.40 28.31 -12.33
CA THR A 9 -48.96 29.29 -13.38
C THR A 9 -49.33 30.76 -13.08
N ALA A 10 -48.43 31.65 -13.53
CA ALA A 10 -48.63 33.00 -14.07
C ALA A 10 -48.40 34.25 -13.18
N LYS A 11 -47.22 34.85 -13.38
CA LYS A 11 -46.98 36.19 -13.99
C LYS A 11 -47.57 37.44 -13.29
N ARG A 12 -46.67 38.32 -12.80
CA ARG A 12 -46.64 39.80 -13.05
C ARG A 12 -45.46 40.48 -12.32
N SER A 13 -44.52 41.03 -13.09
CA SER A 13 -43.62 42.14 -12.70
C SER A 13 -44.34 43.50 -12.93
N PRO A 14 -43.76 44.72 -12.81
CA PRO A 14 -42.42 45.16 -12.35
C PRO A 14 -42.40 46.46 -11.47
N LYS A 15 -41.26 46.84 -10.87
CA LYS A 15 -40.91 48.27 -10.65
C LYS A 15 -39.39 48.49 -10.67
N LYS A 16 -38.99 49.63 -11.22
CA LYS A 16 -37.72 50.01 -11.87
C LYS A 16 -37.12 51.23 -11.14
N ALA A 17 -35.79 51.30 -11.00
CA ALA A 17 -34.97 52.53 -10.93
C ALA A 17 -33.47 52.12 -10.95
N ALA A 18 -32.74 52.34 -12.06
CA ALA A 18 -31.84 53.50 -12.32
C ALA A 18 -30.47 53.35 -11.59
N THR A 19 -29.26 53.46 -12.17
CA THR A 19 -28.80 54.25 -13.34
C THR A 19 -27.36 53.87 -13.75
N LYS A 20 -27.15 53.76 -15.08
CA LYS A 20 -26.06 54.29 -15.94
C LYS A 20 -24.53 54.06 -15.70
N LYS A 21 -23.94 53.51 -16.78
CA LYS A 21 -22.71 53.89 -17.54
C LYS A 21 -21.40 53.10 -17.35
N SER A 22 -21.05 52.32 -18.40
CA SER A 22 -19.71 51.81 -18.76
C SER A 22 -18.84 52.89 -19.44
N PRO A 23 -17.53 52.66 -19.74
CA PRO A 23 -17.15 51.94 -20.97
C PRO A 23 -15.86 51.07 -20.94
N ALA A 24 -15.98 49.93 -21.65
CA ALA A 24 -15.03 49.15 -22.45
C ALA A 24 -13.49 49.28 -22.32
N LYS A 25 -12.82 48.12 -22.19
CA LYS A 25 -11.66 47.73 -23.04
C LYS A 25 -11.45 46.21 -23.09
N LYS A 26 -11.56 45.64 -24.32
CA LYS A 26 -10.76 44.59 -25.00
C LYS A 26 -10.22 43.43 -24.13
N THR A 27 -10.33 42.12 -24.41
CA THR A 27 -10.40 41.27 -25.63
C THR A 27 -10.37 39.84 -25.05
N ALA A 28 -11.24 38.88 -25.35
CA ALA A 28 -11.20 37.94 -26.48
C ALA A 28 -11.55 36.54 -25.93
N LYS A 29 -12.41 35.84 -26.67
CA LYS A 29 -13.00 34.53 -26.41
C LYS A 29 -12.21 33.48 -27.20
N LYS A 30 -11.81 32.36 -26.58
CA LYS A 30 -11.51 31.08 -27.28
C LYS A 30 -11.57 29.90 -26.30
N THR A 31 -12.62 29.10 -26.34
CA THR A 31 -12.70 27.74 -26.95
C THR A 31 -11.95 26.63 -26.19
N THR A 32 -12.75 25.76 -25.55
CA THR A 32 -12.67 24.29 -25.57
C THR A 32 -11.29 23.65 -25.82
N ALA A 33 -10.74 23.02 -24.78
CA ALA A 33 -9.80 21.91 -24.94
C ALA A 33 -10.15 20.78 -23.95
N LYS A 34 -10.70 19.72 -24.54
CA LYS A 34 -11.00 18.41 -23.97
C LYS A 34 -9.74 17.85 -23.31
N LYS A 35 -9.82 17.55 -22.02
CA LYS A 35 -8.75 16.88 -21.25
C LYS A 35 -8.43 15.54 -21.93
N ALA A 36 -7.26 15.44 -22.55
CA ALA A 36 -6.77 14.20 -23.12
C ALA A 36 -6.54 13.16 -22.00
N PRO A 37 -6.90 11.88 -22.20
CA PRO A 37 -6.57 10.84 -21.25
C PRO A 37 -5.05 10.67 -21.19
N ALA A 38 -4.49 10.79 -19.99
CA ALA A 38 -3.10 10.51 -19.71
C ALA A 38 -2.73 9.14 -20.29
N LYS A 39 -1.82 9.14 -21.27
CA LYS A 39 -1.21 7.93 -21.81
C LYS A 39 -0.65 7.13 -20.64
N LYS A 40 -1.19 5.93 -20.44
CA LYS A 40 -0.60 4.90 -19.59
C LYS A 40 0.85 4.72 -20.04
N THR A 41 1.78 5.09 -19.18
CA THR A 41 3.17 4.67 -19.31
C THR A 41 3.17 3.16 -19.17
N THR A 42 3.54 2.52 -20.27
CA THR A 42 3.76 1.09 -20.35
C THR A 42 4.82 0.70 -19.33
N ALA A 43 4.46 -0.24 -18.46
CA ALA A 43 5.39 -0.90 -17.56
C ALA A 43 6.49 -1.55 -18.40
N LYS A 44 7.66 -0.92 -18.48
CA LYS A 44 8.87 -1.56 -19.01
C LYS A 44 9.52 -2.32 -17.86
N LYS A 45 8.88 -3.41 -17.40
CA LYS A 45 9.56 -4.44 -16.61
C LYS A 45 10.23 -5.38 -17.60
N ALA A 46 11.41 -5.00 -18.07
CA ALA A 46 12.37 -5.98 -18.54
C ALA A 46 13.00 -6.63 -17.31
N ALA A 47 12.22 -7.50 -16.65
CA ALA A 47 12.83 -8.53 -15.84
C ALA A 47 13.48 -9.48 -16.84
N VAL A 48 14.80 -9.65 -16.69
CA VAL A 48 15.58 -10.68 -17.35
C VAL A 48 14.73 -11.94 -17.36
N ALA A 49 14.35 -12.39 -18.56
CA ALA A 49 13.78 -13.71 -18.73
C ALA A 49 14.90 -14.67 -18.33
N THR A 50 14.95 -15.02 -17.04
CA THR A 50 15.66 -16.20 -16.59
C THR A 50 15.01 -17.33 -17.36
N GLU A 51 15.65 -17.77 -18.44
CA GLU A 51 15.15 -18.87 -19.28
C GLU A 51 14.79 -20.02 -18.35
N ASN A 52 13.50 -20.31 -18.25
CA ASN A 52 13.04 -21.38 -17.38
C ASN A 52 13.54 -22.69 -18.00
N LYS A 53 14.58 -23.28 -17.39
CA LYS A 53 15.26 -24.48 -17.91
C LYS A 53 14.28 -25.63 -18.17
N ALA A 54 13.21 -25.74 -17.39
CA ALA A 54 12.17 -26.74 -17.58
C ALA A 54 11.45 -26.53 -18.92
N VAL A 55 11.04 -25.29 -19.23
CA VAL A 55 10.40 -24.93 -20.51
C VAL A 55 11.33 -25.22 -21.68
N THR A 56 12.61 -24.82 -21.60
CA THR A 56 13.60 -25.10 -22.66
C THR A 56 13.81 -26.60 -22.86
N SER A 57 13.86 -27.39 -21.78
CA SER A 57 14.01 -28.84 -21.86
C SER A 57 12.77 -29.51 -22.48
N ALA A 58 11.57 -29.04 -22.15
CA ALA A 58 10.32 -29.54 -22.70
C ALA A 58 10.17 -29.19 -24.19
N MET A 59 10.61 -28.00 -24.62
CA MET A 59 10.69 -27.64 -26.04
C MET A 59 11.56 -28.64 -26.82
N LYS A 60 12.75 -28.95 -26.31
CA LYS A 60 13.65 -29.94 -26.93
C LYS A 60 13.01 -31.34 -27.00
N ALA A 61 12.20 -31.72 -26.01
CA ALA A 61 11.48 -32.98 -26.03
C ALA A 61 10.40 -33.02 -27.13
N VAL A 62 9.69 -31.92 -27.35
CA VAL A 62 8.74 -31.76 -28.46
C VAL A 62 9.46 -31.91 -29.79
N ASP A 63 10.57 -31.18 -29.99
CA ASP A 63 11.35 -31.25 -31.24
C ASP A 63 11.82 -32.68 -31.54
N LYS A 64 12.30 -33.38 -30.51
CA LYS A 64 12.73 -34.78 -30.64
C LYS A 64 11.57 -35.73 -30.97
N ALA A 65 10.40 -35.53 -30.37
CA ALA A 65 9.22 -36.33 -30.65
C ALA A 65 8.70 -36.10 -32.08
N GLU A 66 8.71 -34.85 -32.55
CA GLU A 66 8.30 -34.52 -33.93
C GLU A 66 9.27 -35.08 -34.97
N ALA A 67 10.58 -35.02 -34.70
CA ALA A 67 11.57 -35.70 -35.53
C ALA A 67 11.37 -37.23 -35.54
N GLY A 68 10.98 -37.82 -34.40
CA GLY A 68 10.62 -39.23 -34.30
C GLY A 68 9.38 -39.60 -35.13
N LEU A 69 8.35 -38.77 -35.11
CA LEU A 69 7.14 -38.93 -35.92
C LEU A 69 7.48 -38.91 -37.42
N LYS A 70 8.28 -37.93 -37.87
CA LYS A 70 8.71 -37.84 -39.27
C LYS A 70 9.43 -39.11 -39.73
N LYS A 71 10.36 -39.63 -38.91
CA LYS A 71 11.06 -40.89 -39.19
C LYS A 71 10.11 -42.10 -39.27
N ALA A 72 9.09 -42.15 -38.41
CA ALA A 72 8.10 -43.22 -38.43
C ALA A 72 7.21 -43.16 -39.68
N GLU A 73 6.82 -41.96 -40.10
CA GLU A 73 6.07 -41.73 -41.35
C GLU A 73 6.90 -42.14 -42.58
N ASP A 74 8.19 -41.78 -42.62
CA ASP A 74 9.11 -42.23 -43.68
C ASP A 74 9.30 -43.76 -43.71
N ALA A 75 9.26 -44.42 -42.55
CA ALA A 75 9.30 -45.88 -42.48
C ALA A 75 8.01 -46.51 -43.02
N LEU A 76 6.85 -45.89 -42.76
CA LEU A 76 5.56 -46.33 -43.27
C LEU A 76 5.46 -46.18 -44.79
N THR A 77 5.96 -45.07 -45.36
CA THR A 77 5.99 -44.90 -46.83
C THR A 77 6.87 -45.96 -47.50
N LYS A 78 8.07 -46.22 -46.96
CA LYS A 78 8.97 -47.29 -47.43
C LYS A 78 8.34 -48.68 -47.31
N ALA A 79 7.65 -48.98 -46.22
CA ALA A 79 6.97 -50.26 -46.02
C ALA A 79 5.83 -50.45 -47.03
N ASN A 80 5.03 -49.40 -47.29
CA ASN A 80 3.97 -49.44 -48.30
C ASN A 80 4.54 -49.62 -49.72
N ALA A 81 5.64 -48.95 -50.05
CA ALA A 81 6.32 -49.14 -51.34
C ALA A 81 6.78 -50.60 -51.52
N LYS A 82 7.40 -51.20 -50.50
CA LYS A 82 7.80 -52.63 -50.50
C LYS A 82 6.59 -53.56 -50.63
N LYS A 83 5.48 -53.28 -49.95
CA LYS A 83 4.24 -54.05 -50.09
C LYS A 83 3.70 -53.98 -51.52
N ALA A 84 3.71 -52.80 -52.15
CA ALA A 84 3.24 -52.60 -53.51
C ALA A 84 4.10 -53.37 -54.54
N THR A 85 5.43 -53.35 -54.40
CA THR A 85 6.33 -54.07 -55.31
C THR A 85 6.17 -55.59 -55.18
N VAL A 86 6.09 -56.11 -53.96
CA VAL A 86 5.86 -57.55 -53.72
C VAL A 86 4.46 -57.98 -54.17
N ALA A 87 3.44 -57.12 -54.00
CA ALA A 87 2.09 -57.41 -54.49
C ALA A 87 2.03 -57.53 -56.01
N LYS A 88 2.74 -56.66 -56.75
CA LYS A 88 2.87 -56.78 -58.22
C LYS A 88 3.53 -58.11 -58.63
N LYS A 89 4.59 -58.53 -57.93
CA LYS A 89 5.23 -59.84 -58.16
C LYS A 89 4.32 -61.02 -57.81
N ALA A 90 3.51 -60.89 -56.76
CA ALA A 90 2.56 -61.93 -56.34
C ALA A 90 1.37 -62.08 -57.31
N ALA A 91 1.05 -61.04 -58.07
CA ALA A 91 0.03 -61.11 -59.11
C ALA A 91 0.47 -61.96 -60.31
N THR A 92 1.77 -61.94 -60.64
CA THR A 92 2.32 -62.69 -61.79
C THR A 92 2.91 -64.05 -61.40
N SER A 93 3.45 -64.21 -60.19
CA SER A 93 4.03 -65.48 -59.70
C SER A 93 3.33 -65.95 -58.42
N LYS A 94 2.71 -67.14 -58.49
CA LYS A 94 1.93 -67.73 -57.38
C LYS A 94 2.75 -68.70 -56.49
N THR A 95 4.07 -68.61 -56.53
CA THR A 95 4.96 -69.48 -55.74
C THR A 95 4.82 -69.25 -54.23
N ALA A 96 5.07 -70.29 -53.43
CA ALA A 96 4.97 -70.22 -51.97
C ALA A 96 5.90 -69.16 -51.35
N ALA A 97 7.10 -68.98 -51.92
CA ALA A 97 8.04 -67.96 -51.49
C ALA A 97 7.48 -66.53 -51.65
N VAL A 98 6.85 -66.23 -52.79
CA VAL A 98 6.26 -64.90 -53.05
C VAL A 98 5.06 -64.63 -52.15
N LYS A 99 4.25 -65.65 -51.83
CA LYS A 99 3.16 -65.53 -50.84
C LYS A 99 3.71 -65.17 -49.45
N LYS A 100 4.77 -65.85 -48.98
CA LYS A 100 5.42 -65.52 -47.71
C LYS A 100 6.07 -64.13 -47.69
N GLN A 101 6.64 -63.69 -48.81
CA GLN A 101 7.16 -62.31 -48.94
C GLN A 101 6.04 -61.27 -48.82
N LEU A 102 4.88 -61.52 -49.44
CA LEU A 102 3.74 -60.60 -49.36
C LEU A 102 3.20 -60.50 -47.92
N GLU A 103 3.12 -61.62 -47.21
CA GLU A 103 2.71 -61.66 -45.81
C GLU A 103 3.70 -60.93 -44.90
N THR A 104 5.00 -61.15 -45.10
CA THR A 104 6.05 -60.38 -44.41
C THR A 104 5.94 -58.89 -44.68
N ALA A 105 5.68 -58.48 -45.93
CA ALA A 105 5.50 -57.08 -46.29
C ALA A 105 4.23 -56.47 -45.67
N ARG A 106 3.13 -57.23 -45.58
CA ARG A 106 1.91 -56.81 -44.87
C ARG A 106 2.18 -56.60 -43.38
N ASN A 107 2.88 -57.53 -42.74
CA ASN A 107 3.28 -57.41 -41.34
C ASN A 107 4.21 -56.21 -41.11
N GLY A 108 5.12 -55.93 -42.05
CA GLY A 108 5.96 -54.74 -42.03
C GLY A 108 5.16 -53.43 -42.05
N VAL A 109 4.12 -53.35 -42.88
CA VAL A 109 3.21 -52.18 -42.89
C VAL A 109 2.44 -52.07 -41.58
N SER A 110 1.96 -53.18 -41.00
CA SER A 110 1.27 -53.18 -39.69
C SER A 110 2.16 -52.59 -38.60
N LYS A 111 3.40 -53.11 -38.48
CA LYS A 111 4.38 -52.62 -37.51
C LYS A 111 4.72 -51.14 -37.71
N ALA A 112 4.84 -50.69 -38.97
CA ALA A 112 5.11 -49.28 -39.26
C ALA A 112 3.93 -48.36 -38.88
N LYS A 113 2.67 -48.83 -39.06
CA LYS A 113 1.49 -48.08 -38.60
C LYS A 113 1.45 -47.94 -37.07
N GLU A 114 1.75 -49.02 -36.35
CA GLU A 114 1.86 -48.98 -34.89
C GLU A 114 2.97 -48.03 -34.42
N ALA A 115 4.11 -48.02 -35.11
CA ALA A 115 5.20 -47.08 -34.81
C ALA A 115 4.77 -45.62 -35.01
N VAL A 116 4.03 -45.31 -36.09
CA VAL A 116 3.47 -43.96 -36.30
C VAL A 116 2.47 -43.60 -35.21
N ALA A 117 1.60 -44.53 -34.78
CA ALA A 117 0.65 -44.28 -33.70
C ALA A 117 1.38 -43.93 -32.39
N LYS A 118 2.36 -44.74 -31.99
CA LYS A 118 3.21 -44.48 -30.82
C LYS A 118 3.95 -43.14 -30.90
N ALA A 119 4.48 -42.79 -32.08
CA ALA A 119 5.15 -41.52 -32.27
C ALA A 119 4.20 -40.32 -32.15
N LYS A 120 2.96 -40.44 -32.66
CA LYS A 120 1.93 -39.40 -32.47
C LYS A 120 1.58 -39.21 -30.99
N ASP A 121 1.45 -40.29 -30.24
CA ASP A 121 1.17 -40.20 -28.80
C ASP A 121 2.34 -39.61 -28.01
N SER A 122 3.59 -39.92 -28.42
CA SER A 122 4.78 -39.25 -27.87
C SER A 122 4.79 -37.75 -28.13
N VAL A 123 4.40 -37.29 -29.34
CA VAL A 123 4.29 -35.86 -29.65
C VAL A 123 3.21 -35.19 -28.80
N LYS A 124 2.05 -35.83 -28.62
CA LYS A 124 0.98 -35.29 -27.75
C LYS A 124 1.46 -35.15 -26.31
N THR A 125 2.14 -36.18 -25.79
CA THR A 125 2.68 -36.18 -24.42
C THR A 125 3.71 -35.07 -24.24
N ALA A 126 4.69 -34.95 -25.14
CA ALA A 126 5.70 -33.90 -25.06
C ALA A 126 5.09 -32.48 -25.14
N LYS A 127 4.04 -32.28 -25.96
CA LYS A 127 3.32 -31.00 -26.03
C LYS A 127 2.51 -30.70 -24.78
N PHE A 128 2.00 -31.72 -24.11
CA PHE A 128 1.35 -31.58 -22.81
C PHE A 128 2.37 -31.17 -21.75
N ASP A 129 3.50 -31.86 -21.66
CA ASP A 129 4.58 -31.56 -20.71
C ASP A 129 5.14 -30.15 -20.92
N LEU A 130 5.26 -29.69 -22.17
CA LEU A 130 5.60 -28.30 -22.49
C LEU A 130 4.61 -27.31 -21.85
N LYS A 131 3.31 -27.57 -21.97
CA LYS A 131 2.29 -26.69 -21.38
C LYS A 131 2.36 -26.70 -19.86
N VAL A 132 2.58 -27.87 -19.25
CA VAL A 132 2.78 -27.98 -17.80
C VAL A 132 3.96 -27.12 -17.36
N ALA A 133 5.12 -27.27 -18.03
CA ALA A 133 6.32 -26.48 -17.71
C ALA A 133 6.09 -24.97 -17.90
N GLN A 134 5.33 -24.55 -18.91
CA GLN A 134 4.98 -23.14 -19.12
C GLN A 134 4.06 -22.58 -18.02
N ILE A 135 3.10 -23.38 -17.57
CA ILE A 135 2.21 -23.01 -16.47
C ILE A 135 3.01 -22.88 -15.17
N GLU A 136 3.85 -23.86 -14.85
CA GLU A 136 4.73 -23.83 -13.68
C GLU A 136 5.66 -22.61 -13.69
N ALA A 137 6.29 -22.32 -14.84
CA ALA A 137 7.11 -21.12 -15.00
C ALA A 137 6.32 -19.82 -14.72
N THR A 138 5.06 -19.76 -15.13
CA THR A 138 4.19 -18.61 -14.88
C THR A 138 3.83 -18.49 -13.39
N VAL A 139 3.63 -19.62 -12.71
CA VAL A 139 3.37 -19.67 -11.27
C VAL A 139 4.59 -19.16 -10.48
N GLU A 140 5.79 -19.62 -10.83
CA GLU A 140 7.04 -19.14 -10.21
C GLU A 140 7.25 -17.63 -10.42
N GLU A 141 7.02 -17.12 -11.64
CA GLU A 141 7.12 -15.69 -11.93
C GLU A 141 6.11 -14.88 -11.09
N ASN A 142 4.89 -15.39 -10.92
CA ASN A 142 3.87 -14.71 -10.12
C ASN A 142 4.16 -14.79 -8.62
N ALA A 143 4.73 -15.89 -8.13
CA ALA A 143 5.20 -16.03 -6.76
C ALA A 143 6.31 -15.00 -6.47
N ALA A 144 7.29 -14.86 -7.37
CA ALA A 144 8.35 -13.85 -7.25
C ALA A 144 7.80 -12.42 -7.24
N LYS A 145 6.86 -12.08 -8.14
CA LYS A 145 6.18 -10.77 -8.16
C LYS A 145 5.39 -10.51 -6.88
N SER A 146 4.80 -11.54 -6.28
CA SER A 146 4.04 -11.42 -5.04
C SER A 146 4.96 -11.20 -3.85
N ALA A 147 6.10 -11.90 -3.79
CA ALA A 147 7.13 -11.69 -2.78
C ALA A 147 7.71 -10.26 -2.84
N GLU A 148 7.98 -9.75 -4.04
CA GLU A 148 8.42 -8.35 -4.26
C GLU A 148 7.40 -7.35 -3.71
N LYS A 149 6.10 -7.54 -4.00
CA LYS A 149 5.04 -6.68 -3.44
C LYS A 149 4.93 -6.72 -1.93
N VAL A 150 5.14 -7.89 -1.32
CA VAL A 150 5.15 -8.04 0.14
C VAL A 150 6.35 -7.29 0.74
N ALA A 151 7.53 -7.41 0.13
CA ALA A 151 8.73 -6.69 0.55
C ALA A 151 8.56 -5.16 0.41
N ASP A 152 8.00 -4.70 -0.71
CA ASP A 152 7.66 -3.28 -0.91
C ASP A 152 6.69 -2.78 0.16
N TYR A 153 5.62 -3.55 0.42
CA TYR A 153 4.64 -3.18 1.44
C TYR A 153 5.25 -3.13 2.84
N ALA A 154 6.07 -4.11 3.20
CA ALA A 154 6.82 -4.12 4.46
C ALA A 154 7.69 -2.86 4.61
N SER A 155 8.42 -2.49 3.55
CA SER A 155 9.24 -1.27 3.52
C SER A 155 8.39 -0.01 3.70
N THR A 156 7.18 0.04 3.11
CA THR A 156 6.26 1.18 3.33
C THR A 156 5.74 1.25 4.75
N LEU A 157 5.58 0.12 5.44
CA LEU A 157 5.16 0.10 6.85
C LEU A 157 6.30 0.55 7.74
N GLU A 158 7.54 0.14 7.46
CA GLU A 158 8.72 0.61 8.19
C GLU A 158 8.90 2.13 8.07
N ALA A 159 8.75 2.68 6.87
CA ALA A 159 8.78 4.14 6.67
C ALA A 159 7.69 4.85 7.51
N LYS A 160 6.46 4.30 7.54
CA LYS A 160 5.36 4.87 8.33
C LYS A 160 5.57 4.76 9.84
N ARG A 161 6.29 3.75 10.34
CA ARG A 161 6.55 3.58 11.77
C ARG A 161 7.31 4.76 12.36
N GLY A 162 8.30 5.28 11.65
CA GLY A 162 9.05 6.46 12.08
C GLY A 162 8.16 7.70 12.21
N ASP A 163 7.34 7.96 11.19
CA ASP A 163 6.41 9.09 11.17
C ASP A 163 5.34 9.00 12.27
N ASP A 164 4.82 7.81 12.52
CA ASP A 164 3.79 7.58 13.54
C ASP A 164 4.35 7.77 14.96
N LEU A 165 5.55 7.24 15.22
CA LEU A 165 6.24 7.45 16.49
C LEU A 165 6.54 8.93 16.73
N ALA A 166 7.04 9.65 15.72
CA ALA A 166 7.33 11.08 15.84
C ALA A 166 6.06 11.89 16.15
N LYS A 167 4.94 11.58 15.49
CA LYS A 167 3.64 12.20 15.77
C LYS A 167 3.15 11.87 17.18
N ALA A 168 3.30 10.63 17.63
CA ALA A 168 2.90 10.18 18.95
C ALA A 168 3.69 10.92 20.05
N LEU A 169 5.02 11.06 19.88
CA LEU A 169 5.87 11.82 20.81
C LEU A 169 5.50 13.30 20.83
N ALA A 170 5.34 13.95 19.67
CA ALA A 170 4.94 15.36 19.61
C ALA A 170 3.58 15.61 20.29
N ALA A 171 2.60 14.73 20.06
CA ALA A 171 1.30 14.82 20.71
C ALA A 171 1.37 14.58 22.22
N PHE A 172 2.25 13.68 22.68
CA PHE A 172 2.49 13.42 24.09
C PHE A 172 3.17 14.62 24.77
N GLU A 173 4.24 15.15 24.17
CA GLU A 173 4.99 16.30 24.67
C GLU A 173 4.11 17.53 24.80
N ALA A 174 3.31 17.85 23.78
CA ALA A 174 2.38 18.97 23.83
C ALA A 174 1.38 18.84 24.99
N LYS A 175 0.83 17.63 25.21
CA LYS A 175 -0.07 17.37 26.35
C LYS A 175 0.65 17.48 27.69
N TRP A 176 1.86 16.96 27.79
CA TRP A 176 2.66 16.98 29.00
C TRP A 176 3.07 18.40 29.39
N GLN A 177 3.53 19.20 28.42
CA GLN A 177 3.88 20.61 28.64
C GLN A 177 2.66 21.42 29.08
N ALA A 178 1.51 21.28 28.40
CA ALA A 178 0.28 21.97 28.78
C ALA A 178 -0.19 21.58 30.21
N ALA A 179 0.00 20.33 30.61
CA ALA A 179 -0.30 19.88 31.97
C ALA A 179 0.68 20.49 32.99
N ARG A 180 1.97 20.56 32.68
CA ARG A 180 3.00 21.17 33.53
C ARG A 180 2.80 22.66 33.70
N GLU A 181 2.54 23.38 32.62
CA GLU A 181 2.26 24.82 32.66
C GLU A 181 1.08 25.14 33.58
N LYS A 182 -0.02 24.37 33.49
CA LYS A 182 -1.16 24.51 34.40
C LYS A 182 -0.81 24.21 35.85
N ALA A 183 0.00 23.18 36.09
CA ALA A 183 0.43 22.83 37.44
C ALA A 183 1.34 23.90 38.03
N ASP A 184 2.28 24.42 37.26
CA ASP A 184 3.24 25.41 37.71
C ASP A 184 2.59 26.79 37.87
N ALA A 185 1.66 27.19 36.99
CA ALA A 185 0.85 28.38 37.18
C ALA A 185 0.04 28.34 38.49
N LYS A 186 -0.47 27.16 38.90
CA LYS A 186 -1.12 27.00 40.21
C LYS A 186 -0.14 27.17 41.36
N LYS A 187 1.07 26.63 41.26
CA LYS A 187 2.11 26.78 42.29
C LYS A 187 2.56 28.23 42.44
N VAL A 188 2.81 28.92 41.31
CA VAL A 188 3.17 30.35 41.30
C VAL A 188 2.07 31.18 41.97
N LYS A 189 0.80 30.98 41.58
CA LYS A 189 -0.33 31.68 42.21
C LYS A 189 -0.46 31.38 43.70
N ALA A 190 -0.19 30.15 44.13
CA ALA A 190 -0.19 29.80 45.54
C ALA A 190 0.94 30.52 46.30
N PHE A 191 2.12 30.62 45.68
CA PHE A 191 3.27 31.33 46.24
C PHE A 191 3.03 32.84 46.33
N GLU A 192 2.49 33.47 45.28
CA GLU A 192 2.11 34.88 45.26
C GLU A 192 1.14 35.22 46.40
N LYS A 193 0.11 34.39 46.61
CA LYS A 193 -0.84 34.58 47.72
C LYS A 193 -0.14 34.53 49.09
N LYS A 194 0.82 33.62 49.24
CA LYS A 194 1.60 33.47 50.48
C LYS A 194 2.48 34.71 50.74
N GLU A 195 3.14 35.24 49.71
CA GLU A 195 3.94 36.45 49.83
C GLU A 195 3.09 37.71 50.06
N ALA A 196 1.95 37.84 49.38
CA ALA A 196 1.00 38.93 49.62
C ALA A 196 0.49 38.94 51.07
N ALA A 197 0.26 37.77 51.67
CA ALA A 197 -0.12 37.65 53.08
C ALA A 197 1.00 38.15 54.01
N LYS A 198 2.25 37.77 53.76
CA LYS A 198 3.41 38.26 54.52
C LYS A 198 3.55 39.78 54.41
N GLY A 199 3.40 40.34 53.20
CA GLY A 199 3.41 41.78 52.97
C GLY A 199 2.34 42.53 53.78
N LYS A 200 1.12 41.99 53.85
CA LYS A 200 0.03 42.57 54.69
C LYS A 200 0.37 42.56 56.17
N VAL A 201 0.99 41.48 56.67
CA VAL A 201 1.44 41.40 58.08
C VAL A 201 2.53 42.43 58.36
N PHE A 202 3.51 42.57 57.46
CA PHE A 202 4.55 43.59 57.58
C PHE A 202 3.97 45.01 57.56
N ALA A 203 3.04 45.29 56.65
CA ALA A 203 2.35 46.58 56.58
C ALA A 203 1.59 46.92 57.87
N LYS A 204 0.90 45.95 58.49
CA LYS A 204 0.27 46.14 59.80
C LYS A 204 1.29 46.45 60.89
N LYS A 205 2.45 45.78 60.89
CA LYS A 205 3.54 46.01 61.84
C LYS A 205 4.17 47.40 61.67
N VAL A 206 4.31 47.87 60.43
CA VAL A 206 4.78 49.23 60.14
C VAL A 206 3.74 50.27 60.58
N LYS A 207 2.45 50.07 60.26
CA LYS A 207 1.37 50.98 60.66
C LYS A 207 1.26 51.13 62.18
N THR A 208 1.40 50.02 62.92
CA THR A 208 1.42 50.05 64.39
C THR A 208 2.65 50.80 64.92
N LYS A 209 3.85 50.55 64.38
CA LYS A 209 5.05 51.34 64.73
C LYS A 209 4.85 52.84 64.48
N ILE A 210 4.34 53.23 63.31
CA ILE A 210 4.03 54.63 62.96
C ILE A 210 3.04 55.22 63.97
N SER A 211 1.95 54.51 64.29
CA SER A 211 0.98 54.99 65.28
C SER A 211 1.55 55.15 66.69
N THR A 212 2.48 54.28 67.08
CA THR A 212 3.15 54.33 68.39
C THR A 212 4.11 55.51 68.46
N LEU A 213 4.85 55.77 67.37
CA LEU A 213 5.71 56.95 67.26
C LEU A 213 4.89 58.24 67.30
N LYS A 214 3.75 58.32 66.60
CA LYS A 214 2.83 59.46 66.69
C LYS A 214 2.30 59.69 68.11
N LYS A 215 1.92 58.63 68.83
CA LYS A 215 1.50 58.72 70.25
C LYS A 215 2.63 59.17 71.18
N LYS A 216 3.88 58.73 70.92
CA LYS A 216 5.05 59.22 71.67
C LYS A 216 5.37 60.68 71.39
N GLN A 217 5.03 61.18 70.19
CA GLN A 217 5.21 62.59 69.83
C GLN A 217 4.16 63.51 70.47
N THR A 218 2.95 63.01 70.74
CA THR A 218 1.88 63.77 71.42
C THR A 218 1.86 63.60 72.94
N ALA A 219 2.67 62.68 73.50
CA ALA A 219 2.88 62.56 74.94
C ALA A 219 3.95 63.57 75.39
N LYS A 220 3.52 64.68 76.00
CA LYS A 220 4.37 65.63 76.74
C LYS A 220 5.18 64.86 77.80
N PRO A 221 6.48 65.13 78.01
CA PRO A 221 7.30 64.35 78.92
C PRO A 221 6.78 64.47 80.36
N ALA A 222 6.16 63.39 80.86
CA ALA A 222 5.87 63.26 82.28
C ALA A 222 7.19 63.00 83.03
N ALA A 223 7.42 63.84 84.04
CA ALA A 223 8.59 63.85 84.90
C ALA A 223 9.03 62.45 85.38
N LYS A 224 10.35 62.22 85.38
CA LYS A 224 11.01 61.09 86.05
C LYS A 224 10.46 60.93 87.47
N LYS A 225 9.68 59.88 87.73
CA LYS A 225 9.56 59.33 89.09
C LYS A 225 10.58 58.21 89.26
N THR A 226 11.47 58.43 90.21
CA THR A 226 12.46 57.47 90.68
C THR A 226 11.72 56.33 91.38
N THR A 227 11.90 55.09 90.95
CA THR A 227 11.54 53.93 91.78
C THR A 227 12.83 53.16 92.08
N ARG A 228 13.38 53.52 93.24
CA ARG A 228 14.46 52.82 93.94
C ARG A 228 14.01 51.39 94.23
N LYS A 229 14.81 50.43 93.74
CA LYS A 229 14.70 49.01 94.04
C LYS A 229 14.88 48.80 95.56
N LYS A 230 13.92 48.16 96.24
CA LYS A 230 14.17 47.42 97.49
C LYS A 230 13.13 46.33 97.69
N ALA A 231 13.47 45.12 97.25
CA ALA A 231 12.99 43.91 97.91
C ALA A 231 13.90 43.68 99.12
N ALA A 232 13.32 43.47 100.30
CA ALA A 232 14.03 42.93 101.46
C ALA A 232 13.40 41.57 101.83
N PRO A 233 14.18 40.58 102.31
CA PRO A 233 13.74 39.21 102.50
C PRO A 233 13.22 38.95 103.93
N LYS A 234 12.22 38.07 104.07
CA LYS A 234 12.26 36.80 104.83
C LYS A 234 10.85 36.33 105.22
N LYS A 235 10.69 35.01 105.15
CA LYS A 235 9.59 34.19 105.67
C LYS A 235 9.27 34.48 107.14
N LYS A 236 7.99 34.43 107.49
CA LYS A 236 7.42 33.52 108.49
C LYS A 236 6.05 33.07 108.00
#